data_AF-A0A3C0G0Y2-F1
#
_entry.id   AF-A0A3C0G0Y2-F1
#
_cell.length_a   1.000
_cell.length_b   1.000
_cell.length_c   1.000
_cell.angle_alpha   90.00
_cell.angle_beta   90.00
_cell.angle_gamma   90.00
#
_symmetry.space_group_name_H-M   'P 1'
#
loop_
_entity.id
_entity.type
_entity.pdbx_description
1 polymer ?
#
loop_
_entity_poly.entity_id
_entity_poly.type
_entity_poly.pdbx_seq_one_letter_code
_entity_poly.pdbx_strand_id
1 'polypeptide(L)'
;MTINDVTYLSVYGNDLGKKKNSDIDSISRLANADNAILDFAKRRVFTHKAPSTFYNNVEYIQIPEIAYEDFSEFVILYYPEMFDSEFMLNFHCDGFIANPDSWTDIFLRYDYVGAPFDAGGYQHQICSGNGGFSLRSKKFCTEFKNVY
;
A
#
# COMPACT_ATOMS: atom_id res chain seq x y z
N MET A 1 11.52 -11.84 -13.15
CA MET A 1 10.25 -11.21 -13.53
C MET A 1 10.30 -9.81 -12.95
N THR A 2 10.04 -8.77 -13.74
CA THR A 2 10.30 -7.40 -13.31
C THR A 2 8.98 -6.73 -12.94
N ILE A 3 8.70 -6.61 -11.64
CA ILE A 3 7.64 -5.75 -11.09
C ILE A 3 8.07 -4.26 -11.14
N ASN A 4 8.95 -3.93 -12.08
CA ASN A 4 9.74 -2.70 -12.18
C ASN A 4 8.90 -1.46 -12.49
N ASP A 5 7.61 -1.65 -12.77
CA ASP A 5 6.63 -0.59 -12.95
C ASP A 5 5.57 -0.59 -11.82
N VAL A 6 5.99 -1.01 -10.63
CA VAL A 6 5.18 -0.97 -9.42
C VAL A 6 5.94 -0.24 -8.32
N THR A 7 5.28 0.71 -7.69
CA THR A 7 5.77 1.36 -6.46
C THR A 7 5.25 0.59 -5.25
N TYR A 8 6.14 0.10 -4.40
CA TYR A 8 5.75 -0.48 -3.11
C TYR A 8 5.55 0.64 -2.08
N LEU A 9 4.33 0.79 -1.58
CA LEU A 9 3.88 2.03 -0.93
C LEU A 9 3.17 1.76 0.39
N SER A 10 3.45 2.58 1.39
CA SER A 10 2.68 2.62 2.64
C SER A 10 2.44 4.06 3.11
N VAL A 11 1.32 4.26 3.81
CA VAL A 11 0.98 5.52 4.47
C VAL A 11 0.80 5.27 5.97
N TYR A 12 1.61 5.94 6.77
CA TYR A 12 1.55 5.96 8.22
C TYR A 12 1.04 7.33 8.71
N GLY A 13 -0.29 7.47 8.72
CA GLY A 13 -0.98 8.73 9.00
C GLY A 13 -1.05 9.09 10.48
N ASN A 14 -1.09 8.11 11.38
CA ASN A 14 -1.11 8.33 12.82
C ASN A 14 -0.53 7.10 13.57
N ASP A 15 -0.27 7.28 14.85
CA ASP A 15 -0.05 6.17 15.76
C ASP A 15 -1.38 5.39 15.93
N LEU A 16 -1.55 4.34 15.12
CA LEU A 16 -2.65 3.36 15.23
C LEU A 16 -2.47 2.56 16.54
N GLY A 17 -2.81 3.21 17.65
CA GLY A 17 -2.60 2.68 18.99
C GLY A 17 -3.19 1.28 19.14
N LYS A 18 -2.38 0.39 19.74
CA LYS A 18 -2.68 -0.98 20.20
C LYS A 18 -2.43 -2.14 19.24
N LYS A 19 -2.15 -1.94 17.94
CA LYS A 19 -1.69 -3.05 17.09
C LYS A 19 -0.19 -3.30 17.31
N LYS A 20 0.19 -4.57 17.48
CA LYS A 20 1.61 -4.95 17.57
C LYS A 20 2.28 -4.67 16.22
N ASN A 21 3.47 -4.08 16.24
CA ASN A 21 4.26 -3.76 15.05
C ASN A 21 3.56 -2.79 14.07
N SER A 22 2.65 -1.94 14.54
CA SER A 22 2.03 -0.88 13.71
C SER A 22 2.78 0.45 13.71
N ASP A 23 3.95 0.50 14.33
CA ASP A 23 4.80 1.69 14.40
C ASP A 23 5.58 1.94 13.09
N ILE A 24 6.06 3.17 12.93
CA ILE A 24 6.82 3.60 11.75
C ILE A 24 8.10 2.78 11.51
N ASP A 25 8.76 2.28 12.55
CA ASP A 25 9.97 1.47 12.39
C ASP A 25 9.63 0.08 11.85
N SER A 26 8.50 -0.48 12.26
CA SER A 26 7.96 -1.73 11.71
C SER A 26 7.56 -1.57 10.24
N ILE A 27 6.87 -0.50 9.88
CA ILE A 27 6.51 -0.19 8.48
C ILE A 27 7.78 0.01 7.65
N SER A 28 8.78 0.73 8.18
CA SER A 28 10.08 0.94 7.52
C SER A 28 10.81 -0.38 7.25
N ARG A 29 10.80 -1.31 8.21
CA ARG A 29 11.38 -2.66 8.02
C ARG A 29 10.69 -3.42 6.89
N LEU A 30 9.36 -3.37 6.83
CA LEU A 30 8.59 -4.01 5.76
C LEU A 30 8.88 -3.35 4.41
N ALA A 31 8.95 -2.02 4.35
CA ALA A 31 9.31 -1.25 3.15
C ALA A 31 10.69 -1.62 2.62
N ASN A 32 11.66 -1.86 3.52
CA ASN A 32 13.02 -2.24 3.18
C ASN A 32 13.19 -3.73 2.84
N ALA A 33 12.25 -4.59 3.23
CA ALA A 33 12.40 -6.04 3.14
C ALA A 33 12.87 -6.48 1.74
N ASP A 34 13.99 -7.19 1.72
CA ASP A 34 14.55 -7.70 0.48
C ASP A 34 13.61 -8.76 -0.08
N ASN A 35 13.12 -8.50 -1.29
CA ASN A 35 12.35 -9.44 -2.05
C ASN A 35 13.18 -9.67 -3.31
N ALA A 36 14.21 -10.53 -3.22
CA ALA A 36 15.26 -10.67 -4.23
C ALA A 36 14.77 -10.95 -5.67
N ILE A 37 13.50 -11.31 -5.83
CA ILE A 37 12.83 -11.64 -7.10
C ILE A 37 11.92 -10.49 -7.58
N LEU A 38 11.53 -9.58 -6.67
CA LEU A 38 10.65 -8.44 -6.92
C LEU A 38 11.45 -7.13 -6.88
N ASP A 39 11.84 -6.69 -8.07
CA ASP A 39 12.48 -5.41 -8.30
C ASP A 39 11.40 -4.33 -8.46
N PHE A 40 11.10 -3.61 -7.38
CA PHE A 40 10.11 -2.52 -7.40
C PHE A 40 10.71 -1.25 -8.02
N ALA A 41 9.89 -0.50 -8.75
CA ALA A 41 10.27 0.79 -9.32
C ALA A 41 10.81 1.74 -8.24
N LYS A 42 10.05 1.82 -7.14
CA LYS A 42 10.32 2.63 -5.95
C LYS A 42 9.72 1.97 -4.72
N ARG A 43 10.28 2.28 -3.56
CA ARG A 43 9.71 1.94 -2.24
C ARG A 43 9.46 3.24 -1.50
N ARG A 44 8.22 3.52 -1.12
CA ARG A 44 7.82 4.79 -0.51
C ARG A 44 7.08 4.58 0.81
N VAL A 45 7.45 5.35 1.81
CA VAL A 45 6.73 5.45 3.09
C VAL A 45 6.34 6.91 3.30
N PHE A 46 5.05 7.19 3.24
CA PHE A 46 4.49 8.48 3.62
C PHE A 46 4.21 8.45 5.12
N THR A 47 4.75 9.41 5.87
CA THR A 47 4.66 9.38 7.33
C THR A 47 4.54 10.77 7.95
N HIS A 48 3.76 10.88 9.02
CA HIS A 48 3.74 12.10 9.87
C HIS A 48 4.90 12.15 10.88
N LYS A 49 5.57 11.02 11.10
CA LYS A 49 6.59 10.84 12.12
C LYS A 49 7.83 10.19 11.52
N ALA A 50 9.01 10.76 11.78
CA ALA A 50 10.25 10.16 11.29
C ALA A 50 10.51 8.79 11.94
N PRO A 51 11.02 7.79 11.19
CA PRO A 51 11.51 6.56 11.77
C PRO A 51 12.79 6.80 12.59
N SER A 52 13.08 5.87 13.50
CA SER A 52 14.36 5.80 14.21
C SER A 52 15.50 5.36 13.29
N THR A 53 15.20 4.67 12.18
CA THR A 53 16.17 4.18 11.21
C THR A 53 15.69 4.43 9.79
N PHE A 54 16.55 5.02 8.96
CA PHE A 54 16.31 5.23 7.54
C PHE A 54 17.00 4.15 6.71
N TYR A 55 16.28 3.60 5.74
CA TYR A 55 16.83 2.64 4.78
C TYR A 55 17.09 3.30 3.43
N ASN A 56 18.28 3.07 2.86
CA ASN A 56 18.72 3.76 1.64
C ASN A 56 17.88 3.45 0.39
N ASN A 57 17.17 2.32 0.38
CA ASN A 57 16.29 1.89 -0.70
C ASN A 57 14.82 2.31 -0.49
N VAL A 58 14.52 3.07 0.57
CA VAL A 58 13.17 3.54 0.89
C VAL A 58 13.15 5.07 0.86
N GLU A 59 12.27 5.63 0.03
CA GLU A 59 11.94 7.05 0.00
C GLU A 59 10.96 7.35 1.13
N TYR A 60 11.33 8.27 2.03
CA TYR A 60 10.45 8.74 3.11
C TYR A 60 9.89 10.10 2.74
N ILE A 61 8.57 10.24 2.76
CA ILE A 61 7.86 11.47 2.42
C ILE A 61 7.07 11.92 3.64
N GLN A 62 7.35 13.14 4.11
CA GLN A 62 6.63 13.72 5.24
C GLN A 62 5.22 14.13 4.82
N ILE A 63 4.23 13.75 5.63
CA ILE A 63 2.83 14.17 5.50
C ILE A 63 2.34 14.77 6.84
N PRO A 64 1.21 15.50 6.86
CA PRO A 64 0.55 15.83 8.11
C PRO A 64 0.10 14.57 8.87
N GLU A 65 -0.10 14.70 10.18
CA GLU A 65 -0.84 13.70 10.94
C GLU A 65 -2.29 13.64 10.44
N ILE A 66 -2.82 12.44 10.27
CA ILE A 66 -4.15 12.17 9.73
C ILE A 66 -4.96 11.48 10.82
N ALA A 67 -6.13 12.00 11.18
CA ALA A 67 -7.01 11.31 12.12
C ALA A 67 -7.45 9.95 11.57
N TYR A 68 -7.82 9.02 12.46
CA TYR A 68 -8.23 7.68 12.05
C TYR A 68 -9.45 7.71 11.12
N GLU A 69 -10.38 8.62 11.41
CA GLU A 69 -11.62 8.84 10.66
C GLU A 69 -11.35 9.41 9.26
N ASP A 70 -10.31 10.23 9.13
CA ASP A 70 -9.94 10.92 7.88
C ASP A 70 -9.02 10.08 6.98
N PHE A 71 -8.44 8.98 7.51
CA PHE A 71 -7.43 8.19 6.80
C PHE A 71 -7.93 7.68 5.46
N SER A 72 -9.17 7.16 5.41
CA SER A 72 -9.72 6.56 4.19
C SER A 72 -9.93 7.62 3.10
N GLU A 73 -10.46 8.79 3.46
CA GLU A 73 -10.62 9.91 2.54
C GLU A 73 -9.26 10.40 2.04
N PHE A 74 -8.29 10.58 2.95
CA PHE A 74 -6.95 11.02 2.60
C PHE A 74 -6.31 10.10 1.55
N VAL A 75 -6.30 8.77 1.78
CA VAL A 75 -5.66 7.87 0.81
C VAL A 75 -6.37 7.85 -0.53
N ILE A 76 -7.70 7.98 -0.58
CA ILE A 76 -8.46 8.05 -1.84
C ILE A 76 -8.08 9.30 -2.63
N LEU A 77 -8.05 10.46 -1.95
CA LEU A 77 -7.81 11.74 -2.60
C LEU A 77 -6.35 11.94 -3.03
N TYR A 78 -5.39 11.32 -2.34
CA TYR A 78 -3.96 11.59 -2.55
C TYR A 78 -3.16 10.43 -3.15
N TYR A 79 -3.66 9.19 -3.15
CA TYR A 79 -2.95 8.08 -3.82
C TYR A 79 -2.57 8.36 -5.28
N PRO A 80 -3.42 8.99 -6.12
CA PRO A 80 -3.03 9.33 -7.48
C PRO A 80 -1.79 10.21 -7.57
N GLU A 81 -1.39 10.92 -6.52
CA GLU A 81 -0.20 11.77 -6.52
C GLU A 81 1.01 11.12 -5.83
N MET A 82 0.83 9.97 -5.15
CA MET A 82 1.87 9.39 -4.29
C MET A 82 2.83 8.41 -4.98
N PHE A 83 2.53 7.95 -6.20
CA PHE A 83 3.36 7.04 -6.98
C PHE A 83 3.41 7.43 -8.45
N ASP A 84 4.53 7.23 -9.13
CA ASP A 84 4.73 7.64 -10.53
C ASP A 84 4.56 6.50 -11.53
N SER A 85 4.67 5.26 -11.05
CA SER A 85 4.55 4.03 -11.84
C SER A 85 3.11 3.72 -12.23
N GLU A 86 2.92 2.81 -13.19
CA GLU A 86 1.58 2.40 -13.66
C GLU A 86 0.77 1.71 -12.55
N PHE A 87 1.44 1.07 -11.60
CA PHE A 87 0.79 0.43 -10.46
C PHE A 87 1.47 0.80 -9.14
N MET A 88 0.73 0.64 -8.05
CA MET A 88 1.28 0.56 -6.71
C MET A 88 0.87 -0.73 -6.02
N LEU A 89 1.73 -1.24 -5.14
CA LEU A 89 1.40 -2.26 -4.17
C LEU A 89 1.34 -1.59 -2.80
N ASN A 90 0.12 -1.30 -2.34
CA ASN A 90 -0.12 -0.76 -1.01
C ASN A 90 0.07 -1.84 0.05
N PHE A 91 0.66 -1.47 1.18
CA PHE A 91 0.73 -2.32 2.36
C PHE A 91 0.56 -1.53 3.66
N HIS A 92 -0.09 -2.15 4.65
CA HIS A 92 -0.18 -1.69 6.03
C HIS A 92 0.71 -2.57 6.92
N CYS A 93 0.73 -2.28 8.22
CA CYS A 93 1.53 -3.03 9.20
C CYS A 93 1.24 -4.54 9.28
N ASP A 94 0.06 -4.97 8.83
CA ASP A 94 -0.42 -6.36 8.83
C ASP A 94 -0.41 -7.00 7.43
N GLY A 95 0.11 -6.31 6.40
CA GLY A 95 0.21 -6.80 5.03
C GLY A 95 1.65 -6.79 4.53
N PHE A 96 2.14 -7.92 4.02
CA PHE A 96 3.47 -8.00 3.41
C PHE A 96 3.58 -9.17 2.42
N ILE A 97 4.63 -9.16 1.61
CA ILE A 97 4.92 -10.22 0.64
C ILE A 97 5.49 -11.44 1.39
N ALA A 98 4.68 -12.49 1.50
CA ALA A 98 5.10 -13.73 2.16
C ALA A 98 5.73 -14.75 1.20
N ASN A 99 5.36 -14.71 -0.09
CA ASN A 99 5.86 -15.62 -1.11
C ASN A 99 6.17 -14.86 -2.42
N PRO A 100 7.39 -14.30 -2.58
CA PRO A 100 7.78 -13.56 -3.78
C PRO A 100 7.64 -14.35 -5.08
N ASP A 101 7.82 -15.67 -5.04
CA ASP A 101 7.74 -16.55 -6.22
C ASP A 101 6.32 -16.71 -6.78
N SER A 102 5.29 -16.39 -6.00
CA SER A 102 3.89 -16.48 -6.45
C SER A 102 3.43 -15.28 -7.28
N TRP A 103 4.24 -14.23 -7.35
CA TRP A 103 3.89 -13.04 -8.13
C TRP A 103 4.07 -13.32 -9.62
N THR A 104 3.03 -12.99 -10.40
CA THR A 104 2.99 -13.16 -11.86
C THR A 104 2.42 -11.92 -12.53
N ASP A 105 2.73 -11.70 -13.79
CA ASP A 105 2.33 -10.51 -14.56
C ASP A 105 0.81 -10.44 -14.78
N ILE A 106 0.11 -11.56 -14.60
CA ILE A 106 -1.34 -11.64 -14.64
C ILE A 106 -2.01 -10.66 -13.68
N PHE A 107 -1.38 -10.35 -12.52
CA PHE A 107 -1.94 -9.40 -11.56
C PHE A 107 -2.01 -7.98 -12.14
N LEU A 108 -1.07 -7.61 -13.02
CA LEU A 108 -1.03 -6.31 -13.70
C LEU A 108 -2.09 -6.19 -14.82
N ARG A 109 -2.83 -7.26 -15.11
CA ARG A 109 -3.99 -7.19 -16.04
C ARG A 109 -5.25 -6.64 -15.37
N TYR A 110 -5.22 -6.39 -14.06
CA TYR A 110 -6.34 -5.92 -13.28
C TYR A 110 -6.02 -4.56 -12.64
N ASP A 111 -6.98 -3.65 -12.70
CA ASP A 111 -6.89 -2.31 -12.12
C ASP A 111 -6.84 -2.35 -10.57
N TYR A 112 -7.36 -3.42 -9.95
CA TYR A 112 -7.33 -3.64 -8.51
C TYR A 112 -7.24 -5.14 -8.18
N VAL A 113 -6.30 -5.51 -7.30
CA VAL A 113 -6.20 -6.84 -6.69
C VAL A 113 -6.03 -6.66 -5.19
N GLY A 114 -6.93 -7.21 -4.39
CA GLY A 114 -6.88 -7.13 -2.93
C GLY A 114 -7.35 -8.44 -2.28
N ALA A 115 -7.28 -8.46 -0.94
CA ALA A 115 -7.74 -9.63 -0.20
C ALA A 115 -9.27 -9.79 -0.34
N PRO A 116 -9.76 -11.01 -0.65
CA PRO A 116 -11.18 -11.29 -0.61
C PRO A 116 -11.72 -11.08 0.80
N PHE A 117 -12.87 -10.44 0.89
CA PHE A 117 -13.57 -10.12 2.12
C PHE A 117 -15.04 -10.54 1.96
N ASP A 118 -15.55 -11.29 2.94
CA ASP A 118 -16.97 -11.60 3.02
C ASP A 118 -17.70 -10.39 3.62
N ALA A 119 -18.40 -9.64 2.77
CA ALA A 119 -19.15 -8.45 3.16
C ALA A 119 -20.48 -8.77 3.87
N GLY A 120 -20.72 -10.02 4.28
CA GLY A 120 -21.69 -10.37 5.32
C GLY A 120 -23.15 -9.95 5.09
N GLY A 121 -23.58 -9.75 3.85
CA GLY A 121 -24.95 -9.27 3.59
C GLY A 121 -25.41 -9.22 2.13
N TYR A 122 -24.49 -9.14 1.16
CA TYR A 122 -24.84 -9.26 -0.26
C TYR A 122 -24.62 -10.70 -0.71
N GLN A 123 -25.71 -11.47 -0.74
CA GLN A 123 -25.86 -12.80 -1.37
C GLN A 123 -24.59 -13.33 -2.06
N HIS A 124 -23.72 -14.00 -1.30
CA HIS A 124 -22.59 -14.78 -1.83
C HIS A 124 -21.67 -14.07 -2.85
N GLN A 125 -21.48 -12.74 -2.72
CA GLN A 125 -20.47 -12.04 -3.52
C GLN A 125 -19.19 -11.89 -2.70
N ILE A 126 -18.11 -12.51 -3.18
CA ILE A 126 -16.76 -12.22 -2.68
C ILE A 126 -16.45 -10.78 -3.07
N CYS A 127 -16.42 -9.88 -2.09
CA CYS A 127 -16.01 -8.50 -2.30
C CYS A 127 -14.50 -8.39 -2.06
N SER A 128 -13.79 -7.59 -2.83
CA SER A 128 -12.37 -7.29 -2.55
C SER A 128 -12.31 -6.05 -1.66
N GLY A 129 -12.39 -6.25 -0.33
CA GLY A 129 -12.71 -5.17 0.62
C GLY A 129 -11.55 -4.61 1.45
N ASN A 130 -10.44 -5.32 1.62
CA ASN A 130 -9.36 -4.83 2.46
C ASN A 130 -8.30 -4.10 1.64
N GLY A 131 -8.20 -2.79 1.82
CA GLY A 131 -7.18 -1.96 1.19
C GLY A 131 -5.76 -2.19 1.73
N GLY A 132 -5.62 -2.84 2.90
CA GLY A 132 -4.36 -2.94 3.65
C GLY A 132 -3.25 -3.77 3.01
N PHE A 133 -3.54 -4.61 2.02
CA PHE A 133 -2.54 -5.15 1.10
C PHE A 133 -3.18 -5.30 -0.27
N SER A 134 -2.86 -4.40 -1.19
CA SER A 134 -3.55 -4.33 -2.48
C SER A 134 -2.68 -3.78 -3.59
N LEU A 135 -2.74 -4.42 -4.76
CA LEU A 135 -2.23 -3.87 -6.01
C LEU A 135 -3.30 -2.96 -6.61
N ARG A 136 -2.92 -1.75 -7.02
CA ARG A 136 -3.84 -0.77 -7.63
C ARG A 136 -3.16 -0.12 -8.82
N SER A 137 -3.87 0.04 -9.92
CA SER A 137 -3.38 0.81 -11.06
C SER A 137 -3.51 2.32 -10.80
N LYS A 138 -2.68 3.09 -11.47
CA LYS A 138 -2.75 4.56 -11.50
C LYS A 138 -4.11 5.03 -12.01
N LYS A 139 -4.63 4.36 -13.03
CA LYS A 139 -5.97 4.59 -13.60
C LYS A 139 -7.05 4.38 -12.54
N PHE A 140 -7.03 3.26 -11.82
CA PHE A 140 -8.01 2.98 -10.75
C PHE A 140 -8.02 4.08 -9.71
N CYS A 141 -6.85 4.44 -9.17
CA CYS A 141 -6.76 5.49 -8.15
C CYS A 141 -7.28 6.84 -8.69
N THR A 142 -6.96 7.18 -9.94
CA THR A 142 -7.38 8.44 -10.57
C THR A 142 -8.89 8.50 -10.76
N GLU A 143 -9.49 7.44 -11.33
CA GLU A 143 -10.94 7.37 -11.52
C GLU A 143 -11.69 7.31 -10.19
N PHE A 144 -11.15 6.59 -9.20
CA PHE A 144 -11.78 6.47 -7.90
C PHE A 144 -11.83 7.80 -7.15
N LYS A 145 -10.78 8.62 -7.27
CA LYS A 145 -10.77 10.00 -6.78
C LYS A 145 -11.85 10.89 -7.43
N ASN A 146 -12.18 10.67 -8.70
CA ASN A 146 -13.16 11.50 -9.42
C ASN A 146 -14.62 11.20 -9.05
N VAL A 147 -14.88 10.06 -8.40
CA VAL A 147 -16.24 9.61 -8.02
C VAL A 147 -16.47 9.60 -6.51
N TYR A 148 -15.45 9.94 -5.72
CA TYR A 148 -15.54 10.15 -4.27
C TYR A 148 -15.92 11.61 -3.98
#